data_AF-A0A7J4JSF2-F1
#
_entry.id   AF-A0A7J4JSF2-F1
#
_cell.length_a   1.000
_cell.length_b   1.000
_cell.length_c   1.000
_cell.angle_alpha   90.00
_cell.angle_beta   90.00
_cell.angle_gamma   90.00
#
_symmetry.space_group_name_H-M   'P 1'
#
loop_
_entity.id
_entity.type
_entity.pdbx_description
1 polymer ?
#
loop_
_entity_poly.entity_id
_entity_poly.type
_entity_poly.pdbx_seq_one_letter_code
_entity_poly.pdbx_strand_id
1 'polypeptide(L)'
;MKLNNNGIGLALAIATGILYAVCRLIVALFPDGSQRFFLLFIHSVDLTQLPVATQTFSGFVLGLVVSVVSAYILGWIFAWVYNKFDKK
;
A
#
# COMPACT_ATOMS: atom_id res chain seq x y z
N MET A 1 -21.71 -10.15 -12.41
CA MET A 1 -20.68 -10.05 -13.47
C MET A 1 -19.39 -10.57 -12.87
N LYS A 2 -18.78 -11.59 -13.48
CA LYS A 2 -17.56 -12.20 -12.92
C LYS A 2 -16.35 -11.30 -13.15
N LEU A 3 -15.70 -10.89 -12.06
CA LEU A 3 -14.45 -10.14 -12.12
C LEU A 3 -13.30 -11.05 -12.61
N ASN A 4 -12.41 -10.52 -13.44
CA ASN A 4 -11.15 -11.19 -13.76
C ASN A 4 -10.16 -10.98 -12.60
N ASN A 5 -9.85 -12.06 -11.88
CA ASN A 5 -8.99 -11.97 -10.69
C ASN A 5 -7.61 -11.35 -10.98
N ASN A 6 -6.98 -11.74 -12.10
CA ASN A 6 -5.66 -11.21 -12.47
C ASN A 6 -5.78 -9.75 -12.93
N GLY A 7 -6.86 -9.39 -13.62
CA GLY A 7 -7.13 -8.01 -14.03
C GLY A 7 -7.27 -7.07 -12.83
N ILE A 8 -8.06 -7.46 -11.82
CA ILE A 8 -8.22 -6.68 -10.59
C ILE A 8 -6.91 -6.64 -9.79
N GLY A 9 -6.22 -7.78 -9.67
CA GLY A 9 -4.92 -7.84 -9.02
C GLY A 9 -3.91 -6.86 -9.66
N LEU A 10 -3.74 -6.90 -10.98
CA LEU A 10 -2.83 -6.01 -11.70
C LEU A 10 -3.24 -4.54 -11.60
N ALA A 11 -4.53 -4.24 -11.73
CA ALA A 11 -5.03 -2.88 -11.58
C ALA A 11 -4.71 -2.32 -10.19
N LEU A 12 -4.94 -3.11 -9.13
CA LEU A 12 -4.66 -2.68 -7.75
C LEU A 12 -3.15 -2.56 -7.50
N ALA A 13 -2.35 -3.45 -8.07
CA ALA A 13 -0.89 -3.41 -8.00
C ALA A 13 -0.31 -2.12 -8.62
N ILE A 14 -0.76 -1.76 -9.83
CA ILE A 14 -0.33 -0.55 -10.52
C ILE A 14 -0.78 0.70 -9.76
N ALA A 15 -2.05 0.77 -9.36
CA ALA A 15 -2.58 1.90 -8.59
C ALA A 15 -1.80 2.09 -7.27
N THR A 16 -1.49 0.99 -6.58
CA THR A 16 -0.71 1.01 -5.34
C THR A 16 0.73 1.44 -5.59
N GLY A 17 1.36 1.03 -6.69
CA GLY A 17 2.71 1.47 -7.04
C GLY A 17 2.80 2.98 -7.25
N ILE A 18 1.81 3.56 -7.95
CA ILE A 18 1.71 5.01 -8.15
C ILE A 18 1.50 5.72 -6.80
N LEU A 19 0.55 5.24 -6.00
CA LEU A 19 0.28 5.79 -4.68
C LEU A 19 1.52 5.73 -3.77
N TYR A 20 2.23 4.60 -3.77
CA TYR A 20 3.45 4.42 -2.98
C TYR A 20 4.53 5.45 -3.35
N ALA A 21 4.75 5.70 -4.65
CA ALA A 21 5.69 6.71 -5.11
C ALA A 21 5.30 8.12 -4.62
N VAL A 22 4.02 8.46 -4.68
CA VAL A 22 3.49 9.73 -4.14
C VAL A 22 3.69 9.81 -2.62
N CYS A 23 3.36 8.74 -1.89
CA CYS A 23 3.56 8.66 -0.44
C CYS A 23 5.03 8.85 -0.07
N ARG A 24 5.96 8.27 -0.83
CA ARG A 24 7.40 8.46 -0.61
C ARG A 24 7.81 9.94 -0.74
N LEU A 25 7.28 10.65 -1.73
CA LEU A 25 7.54 12.08 -1.89
C LEU A 25 6.98 12.89 -0.72
N ILE A 26 5.76 12.57 -0.26
CA ILE A 26 5.13 13.23 0.89
C ILE A 26 5.97 13.03 2.16
N VAL A 27 6.43 11.81 2.44
CA VAL A 27 7.29 11.53 3.60
C VAL A 27 8.61 12.30 3.54
N ALA A 28 9.19 12.45 2.35
CA ALA A 28 10.42 13.22 2.17
C ALA A 28 10.23 14.73 2.41
N LEU A 29 9.07 15.28 2.05
CA LEU A 29 8.75 16.71 2.21
C LEU A 29 8.22 17.04 3.61
N PHE A 30 7.46 16.13 4.23
CA PHE A 30 6.72 16.34 5.48
C PHE A 30 6.84 15.13 6.43
N PRO A 31 8.04 14.84 6.97
CA PRO A 31 8.28 13.62 7.76
C PRO A 31 7.43 13.55 9.03
N ASP A 32 7.41 14.61 9.84
CA ASP A 32 6.68 14.64 11.13
C ASP A 32 5.17 14.52 10.93
N GLY A 33 4.65 15.22 9.90
CA GLY A 33 3.23 15.14 9.51
C GLY A 33 2.86 13.72 9.06
N SER A 34 3.75 13.06 8.34
CA SER A 34 3.55 11.68 7.90
C SER A 34 3.53 10.70 9.06
N GLN A 35 4.42 10.83 10.05
CA GLN A 35 4.40 9.99 11.26
C GLN A 35 3.08 10.13 12.01
N ARG A 36 2.57 11.37 12.19
CA ARG A 36 1.28 11.62 12.83
C ARG A 36 0.11 11.04 12.04
N PHE A 37 0.13 11.12 10.72
CA PHE A 37 -0.91 10.51 9.88
C PHE A 37 -0.95 8.98 10.08
N PHE A 38 0.20 8.31 10.13
CA PHE A 38 0.25 6.85 10.32
C PHE A 38 -0.22 6.37 11.70
N LEU A 39 -0.21 7.23 12.73
CA LEU A 39 -0.83 6.92 14.02
C LEU A 39 -2.34 6.60 13.90
N LEU A 40 -3.02 7.11 12.87
CA LEU A 40 -4.44 6.81 12.64
C LEU A 40 -4.68 5.35 12.22
N PHE A 41 -3.63 4.67 11.75
CA PHE A 41 -3.71 3.29 11.26
C PHE A 41 -3.02 2.30 12.21
N ILE A 42 -1.95 2.74 12.87
CA ILE A 42 -1.14 1.90 13.77
C ILE A 42 -1.67 2.03 15.20
N HIS A 43 -2.03 0.89 15.81
CA HIS A 43 -2.61 0.87 17.15
C HIS A 43 -1.60 0.49 18.25
N SER A 44 -0.40 0.03 17.89
CA SER A 44 0.55 -0.59 18.81
C SER A 44 1.69 0.33 19.27
N VAL A 45 2.09 1.32 18.46
CA VAL A 45 3.29 2.12 18.69
C VAL A 45 3.03 3.58 18.34
N ASP A 46 3.51 4.49 19.20
CA ASP A 46 3.56 5.92 18.89
C ASP A 46 4.76 6.22 17.97
N LEU A 47 4.48 6.37 16.67
CA LEU A 47 5.48 6.68 15.65
C LEU A 47 6.14 8.05 15.82
N THR A 48 5.53 8.98 16.57
CA THR A 48 6.09 10.33 16.77
C THR A 48 7.23 10.35 17.78
N GLN A 49 7.36 9.29 18.57
CA GLN A 49 8.47 9.08 19.52
C GLN A 49 9.69 8.47 18.81
N LEU A 50 9.56 8.02 17.55
CA LEU A 50 10.63 7.38 16.81
C LEU A 50 11.41 8.38 15.97
N PRO A 51 12.75 8.23 15.88
CA PRO A 51 13.55 9.07 14.99
C PRO A 51 13.12 8.87 13.53
N VAL A 52 13.12 9.97 12.76
CA VAL A 52 12.82 9.93 11.33
C VAL A 52 13.88 9.09 10.62
N ALA A 53 13.45 8.01 9.97
CA ALA A 53 14.35 7.11 9.27
C ALA A 53 14.95 7.75 8.01
N THR A 54 16.25 7.55 7.81
CA THR A 54 16.94 7.99 6.58
C THR A 54 16.36 7.30 5.36
N GLN A 55 15.94 8.11 4.39
CA GLN A 55 15.28 7.66 3.18
C GLN A 55 16.32 7.14 2.17
N THR A 56 16.52 5.81 2.08
CA THR A 56 17.46 5.19 1.12
C THR A 56 16.77 4.74 -0.18
N PHE A 57 17.52 4.68 -1.28
CA PHE A 57 17.01 4.18 -2.57
C PHE A 57 16.65 2.70 -2.50
N SER A 58 17.48 1.88 -1.85
CA SER A 58 17.19 0.46 -1.64
C SER A 58 15.90 0.23 -0.84
N GLY A 59 15.68 1.02 0.22
CA GLY A 59 14.45 0.98 1.00
C GLY A 59 13.21 1.37 0.19
N PHE A 60 13.34 2.34 -0.72
CA PHE A 60 12.27 2.70 -1.65
C PHE A 60 11.92 1.55 -2.60
N VAL A 61 12.91 0.95 -3.27
CA VAL A 61 12.66 -0.14 -4.23
C VAL A 61 12.05 -1.35 -3.51
N LEU A 62 12.60 -1.73 -2.36
CA LEU A 62 12.09 -2.87 -1.59
C LEU A 62 10.66 -2.60 -1.11
N GLY A 63 10.38 -1.42 -0.57
CA GLY A 63 9.03 -1.05 -0.15
C GLY A 63 8.03 -0.99 -1.31
N LEU A 64 8.45 -0.52 -2.49
CA LEU A 64 7.62 -0.51 -3.70
C LEU A 64 7.27 -1.95 -4.11
N VAL A 65 8.27 -2.85 -4.20
CA VAL A 65 8.05 -4.25 -4.57
C VAL A 65 7.09 -4.93 -3.60
N VAL A 66 7.33 -4.79 -2.29
CA VAL A 66 6.46 -5.37 -1.25
C VAL A 66 5.03 -4.83 -1.39
N SER A 67 4.86 -3.51 -1.52
CA SER A 67 3.54 -2.88 -1.63
C SER A 67 2.77 -3.34 -2.86
N VAL A 68 3.42 -3.41 -4.02
CA VAL A 68 2.80 -3.82 -5.29
C VAL A 68 2.42 -5.31 -5.25
N VAL A 69 3.29 -6.17 -4.73
CA VAL A 69 3.01 -7.61 -4.60
C VAL A 69 1.87 -7.86 -3.61
N SER A 70 1.89 -7.20 -2.44
CA SER A 70 0.81 -7.30 -1.46
C SER A 70 -0.53 -6.81 -2.05
N ALA A 71 -0.52 -5.70 -2.80
CA ALA A 71 -1.71 -5.18 -3.45
C ALA A 71 -2.24 -6.10 -4.56
N TYR A 72 -1.36 -6.71 -5.36
CA TYR A 72 -1.76 -7.71 -6.34
C TYR A 72 -2.51 -8.87 -5.68
N ILE A 73 -1.91 -9.43 -4.62
CA ILE A 73 -2.49 -10.55 -3.87
C ILE A 73 -3.84 -10.15 -3.27
N LEU A 74 -3.92 -8.98 -2.64
CA LEU A 74 -5.16 -8.48 -2.04
C LEU A 74 -6.26 -8.26 -3.10
N GLY A 75 -5.92 -7.68 -4.25
CA GLY A 75 -6.86 -7.45 -5.35
C GLY A 75 -7.35 -8.75 -5.98
N TRP A 76 -6.46 -9.74 -6.11
CA TRP A 76 -6.82 -11.08 -6.57
C TRP A 76 -7.78 -11.75 -5.59
N ILE A 77 -7.47 -11.72 -4.28
CA ILE A 77 -8.32 -12.28 -3.23
C ILE A 77 -9.68 -11.57 -3.22
N PHE A 78 -9.70 -10.23 -3.32
CA PHE A 78 -10.92 -9.45 -3.38
C PHE A 78 -11.81 -9.89 -4.54
N ALA A 79 -11.26 -10.02 -5.75
CA ALA A 79 -12.01 -10.48 -6.92
C ALA A 79 -12.54 -11.91 -6.75
N TRP A 80 -11.74 -12.81 -6.15
CA TRP A 80 -12.17 -14.16 -5.83
C TRP A 80 -13.33 -14.18 -4.83
N VAL A 81 -13.23 -13.41 -3.74
CA VAL A 81 -14.28 -13.27 -2.72
C VAL A 81 -15.54 -12.69 -3.37
N TYR A 82 -15.42 -11.60 -4.12
CA TYR A 82 -16.53 -10.97 -4.83
C TYR A 82 -17.26 -11.98 -5.72
N ASN A 83 -16.52 -12.73 -6.53
CA ASN A 83 -17.08 -13.74 -7.42
C ASN A 83 -17.79 -14.88 -6.69
N LYS A 84 -17.46 -15.15 -5.42
CA LYS A 84 -18.19 -16.15 -4.60
C LYS A 84 -19.52 -15.64 -4.08
N PHE A 85 -19.63 -14.34 -3.82
CA PHE A 85 -20.85 -13.73 -3.30
C PHE A 85 -21.74 -13.11 -4.38
N ASP A 86 -21.21 -12.90 -5.60
CA ASP A 86 -22.00 -12.50 -6.75
C ASP A 86 -22.99 -13.62 -7.11
N LYS A 87 -24.27 -13.41 -6.78
CA LYS A 87 -25.37 -14.37 -6.97
C LYS A 87 -25.88 -14.41 -8.42
N LYS A 88 -25.04 -14.06 -9.39
CA LYS A 88 -25.37 -14.09 -10.83
C LYS A 88 -24.72 -15.28 -11.51
#